data_AF-A0A543AZH5-F1
#
_entry.id   AF-A0A543AZH5-F1
#
_cell.length_a   1.000
_cell.length_b   1.000
_cell.length_c   1.000
_cell.angle_alpha   90.00
_cell.angle_beta   90.00
_cell.angle_gamma   90.00
#
_symmetry.space_group_name_H-M   'P 1'
#
loop_
_entity.id
_entity.type
_entity.pdbx_description
1 polymer ?
#
loop_
_entity_poly.entity_id
_entity_poly.type
_entity_poly.pdbx_seq_one_letter_code
_entity_poly.pdbx_strand_id
1 'polypeptide(L)'
;MTSRPAIQSPWAPYIRGLKYLLLFIFVLLFLMPVYAVVATALKTSAEVSVPGMWEFPWPLSLDSFTTVLDKPEIQRGLINSLLLAVPASILSAILGAANGFVLSKWRFKGADLVFSILLFGMFIPYQAVLIPMTQFMTQIGLRGGSEPTGGLLGLILVHVVYGIPITTLIFRSYYAGIPDTVFDSAQVDGAGMLRAFWHIALPLAPPAFAVTVIWQFTAVWNDFIFGVVMTSTTAWPITIGLNNIAAVQTIPFDQVMASALIASLPTLLVYILLGRYFMRGLLAGSLKGLRACPGTYLAALQASLPTKPVGGGSLRLAMHAPGRAHPARPGTCLAAPLAGLPTKPVGGAWRRVHRVGWARTPGVANLETRHGPANLNGRAGPESLQY
;
A
#
# COMPACT_ATOMS: atom_id res chain seq x y z
N MET A 1 -3.43 -30.56 -32.26
CA MET A 1 -2.13 -30.18 -31.66
C MET A 1 -2.15 -30.64 -30.21
N THR A 2 -1.40 -31.70 -29.90
CA THR A 2 -1.24 -32.26 -28.56
C THR A 2 -0.47 -31.27 -27.69
N SER A 3 -1.08 -30.82 -26.59
CA SER A 3 -0.41 -30.00 -25.57
C SER A 3 0.80 -30.76 -25.02
N ARG A 4 2.01 -30.22 -25.22
CA ARG A 4 3.21 -30.78 -24.58
C ARG A 4 3.02 -30.65 -23.06
N PRO A 5 3.23 -31.72 -22.26
CA PRO A 5 3.22 -31.61 -20.81
C PRO A 5 4.29 -30.60 -20.40
N ALA A 6 3.92 -29.66 -19.52
CA ALA A 6 4.88 -28.72 -18.95
C ALA A 6 5.97 -29.53 -18.25
N ILE A 7 7.20 -29.47 -18.76
CA ILE A 7 8.36 -30.13 -18.16
C ILE A 7 8.57 -29.46 -16.81
N GLN A 8 8.07 -30.08 -15.74
CA GLN A 8 8.36 -29.64 -14.39
C GLN A 8 9.82 -29.96 -14.11
N SER A 9 10.61 -28.93 -13.77
CA SER A 9 12.01 -29.10 -13.41
C SER A 9 12.14 -30.15 -12.29
N PRO A 10 13.05 -31.14 -12.39
CA PRO A 10 13.29 -32.12 -11.33
C PRO A 10 13.74 -31.47 -10.01
N TRP A 11 14.19 -30.21 -10.08
CA TRP A 11 14.63 -29.40 -8.95
C TRP A 11 13.49 -28.65 -8.24
N ALA A 12 12.27 -28.65 -8.82
CA ALA A 12 11.12 -27.95 -8.25
C ALA A 12 10.79 -28.30 -6.78
N PRO A 13 10.82 -29.56 -6.33
CA PRO A 13 10.58 -29.87 -4.91
C PRO A 13 11.72 -29.38 -4.01
N TYR A 14 12.98 -29.50 -4.44
CA TYR A 14 14.14 -29.05 -3.68
C TYR A 14 14.18 -27.53 -3.52
N ILE A 15 13.88 -26.77 -4.58
CA ILE A 15 13.76 -25.30 -4.53
C ILE A 15 12.63 -24.89 -3.58
N ARG A 16 11.52 -25.64 -3.55
CA ARG A 16 10.41 -25.38 -2.64
C ARG A 16 10.81 -25.65 -1.18
N GLY A 17 11.50 -26.75 -0.92
CA GLY A 17 12.06 -27.09 0.39
C GLY A 17 13.04 -26.03 0.90
N LEU A 18 13.99 -25.59 0.05
CA LEU A 18 14.94 -24.53 0.40
C LEU A 18 14.24 -23.21 0.72
N LYS A 19 13.20 -22.83 -0.04
CA LYS A 19 12.41 -21.64 0.25
C LYS A 19 11.75 -21.70 1.63
N TYR A 20 11.13 -22.82 1.97
CA TYR A 20 10.50 -22.99 3.29
C TYR A 20 11.52 -23.02 4.42
N LEU A 21 12.68 -23.66 4.21
CA LEU A 21 13.77 -23.66 5.18
C LEU A 21 14.28 -22.24 5.45
N LEU A 22 14.56 -21.47 4.40
CA LEU A 22 14.99 -20.08 4.54
C LEU A 22 13.92 -19.23 5.25
N LEU A 23 12.65 -19.36 4.84
CA LEU A 23 11.55 -18.66 5.51
C LEU A 23 11.45 -19.03 6.99
N PHE A 24 11.64 -20.29 7.35
CA PHE A 24 11.63 -20.75 8.74
C PHE A 24 12.80 -20.14 9.54
N ILE A 25 14.01 -20.12 8.99
CA ILE A 25 15.16 -19.46 9.61
C ILE A 25 14.90 -17.96 9.81
N PHE A 26 14.32 -17.29 8.81
CA PHE A 26 13.92 -15.87 8.96
C PHE A 26 12.89 -15.68 10.06
N VAL A 27 11.88 -16.54 10.16
CA VAL A 27 10.88 -16.48 11.24
C VAL A 27 11.55 -16.60 12.60
N LEU A 28 12.47 -17.55 12.79
CA LEU A 28 13.21 -17.69 14.06
C LEU A 28 14.06 -16.45 14.37
N LEU A 29 14.77 -15.91 13.37
CA LEU A 29 15.59 -14.71 13.51
C LEU A 29 14.76 -13.49 13.93
N PHE A 30 13.58 -13.29 13.33
CA PHE A 30 12.69 -12.18 13.68
C PHE A 30 11.96 -12.38 15.01
N LEU A 31 11.69 -13.63 15.42
CA LEU A 31 11.07 -13.92 16.72
C LEU A 31 12.08 -13.90 17.88
N MET A 32 13.38 -13.99 17.63
CA MET A 32 14.41 -13.95 18.67
C MET A 32 14.33 -12.71 19.58
N PRO A 33 14.30 -11.46 19.09
CA PRO A 33 14.16 -10.29 19.96
C PRO A 33 12.77 -10.23 20.63
N VAL A 34 11.72 -10.70 19.95
CA VAL A 34 10.37 -10.78 20.53
C VAL A 34 10.35 -11.74 21.72
N TYR A 35 11.02 -12.88 21.59
CA TYR A 35 11.19 -13.84 22.67
C TYR A 35 11.89 -13.21 23.86
N ALA A 36 13.01 -12.52 23.67
CA ALA A 36 13.75 -11.87 24.77
C ALA A 36 12.88 -10.84 25.52
N VAL A 37 12.10 -10.03 24.79
CA VAL A 37 11.16 -9.06 25.37
C VAL A 37 10.07 -9.77 26.16
N VAL A 38 9.42 -10.78 25.58
CA VAL A 38 8.34 -11.55 26.24
C VAL A 38 8.85 -12.32 27.45
N ALA A 39 10.00 -12.99 27.33
CA ALA A 39 10.62 -13.74 28.41
C ALA A 39 10.95 -12.80 29.58
N THR A 40 11.63 -11.68 29.31
CA THR A 40 12.02 -10.72 30.35
C THR A 40 10.81 -10.04 31.01
N ALA A 41 9.76 -9.74 30.24
CA ALA A 41 8.53 -9.15 30.79
C ALA A 41 7.74 -10.09 31.73
N LEU A 42 8.00 -11.41 31.64
CA LEU A 42 7.36 -12.43 32.47
C LEU A 42 8.23 -12.88 33.66
N LYS A 43 9.41 -12.28 33.84
CA LYS A 43 10.29 -12.54 34.99
C LYS A 43 9.90 -11.69 36.19
N THR A 44 10.18 -12.21 37.38
CA THR A 44 10.17 -11.39 38.60
C THR A 44 11.35 -10.42 38.58
N SER A 45 11.22 -9.26 39.24
CA SER A 45 12.30 -8.25 39.26
C SER A 45 13.62 -8.76 39.86
N ALA A 46 13.60 -9.85 40.64
CA ALA A 46 14.79 -10.50 41.19
C ALA A 46 15.52 -11.43 40.19
N GLU A 47 14.82 -11.98 39.20
CA GLU A 47 15.37 -12.90 38.19
C GLU A 47 15.95 -12.15 36.98
N VAL A 48 15.57 -10.88 36.83
CA VAL A 48 16.00 -10.01 35.73
C VAL A 48 17.50 -9.73 35.82
N SER A 49 18.24 -10.21 34.81
CA SER A 49 19.66 -9.91 34.65
C SER A 49 20.04 -9.87 33.17
N VAL A 50 21.08 -9.11 32.84
CA VAL A 50 21.59 -9.02 31.47
C VAL A 50 22.07 -10.39 30.94
N PRO A 51 22.82 -11.21 31.71
CA PRO A 51 23.22 -12.54 31.27
C PRO A 51 22.02 -13.50 31.12
N GLY A 52 21.02 -13.40 32.01
CA GLY A 52 19.84 -14.27 32.04
C GLY A 52 18.72 -13.85 31.08
N MET A 53 18.92 -12.89 30.17
CA MET A 53 17.88 -12.41 29.25
C MET A 53 17.31 -13.50 28.33
N TRP A 54 18.10 -14.54 28.06
CA TRP A 54 17.73 -15.68 27.20
C TRP A 54 17.17 -16.87 27.98
N GLU A 55 17.27 -16.83 29.31
CA GLU A 55 16.78 -17.91 30.16
C GLU A 55 15.26 -17.86 30.21
N PHE A 56 14.64 -19.04 30.11
CA PHE A 56 13.20 -19.17 30.20
C PHE A 56 12.71 -18.67 31.57
N PRO A 57 11.69 -17.79 31.63
CA PRO A 57 11.20 -17.23 32.88
C PRO A 57 10.56 -18.32 33.75
N TRP A 58 11.10 -18.54 34.94
CA TRP A 58 10.51 -19.47 35.90
C TRP A 58 10.77 -19.05 37.36
N PRO A 59 9.72 -18.73 38.14
CA PRO A 59 8.29 -18.81 37.80
C PRO A 59 7.81 -17.69 36.88
N LEU A 60 6.76 -17.96 36.10
CA LEU A 60 6.08 -16.92 35.32
C LEU A 60 5.40 -15.92 36.28
N SER A 61 5.71 -14.64 36.11
CA SER A 61 5.09 -13.54 36.86
C SER A 61 4.44 -12.53 35.91
N LEU A 62 3.30 -11.99 36.34
CA LEU A 62 2.61 -10.87 35.68
C LEU A 62 2.73 -9.57 36.49
N ASP A 63 3.55 -9.56 37.55
CA ASP A 63 3.67 -8.44 38.48
C ASP A 63 4.17 -7.17 37.78
N SER A 64 5.05 -7.32 36.79
CA SER A 64 5.55 -6.19 36.00
C SER A 64 4.46 -5.57 35.13
N PHE A 65 3.50 -6.37 34.64
CA PHE A 65 2.35 -5.86 33.89
C PHE A 65 1.37 -5.10 34.79
N THR A 66 1.04 -5.64 35.97
CA THR A 66 0.16 -4.96 36.92
C THR A 66 0.81 -3.68 37.43
N THR A 67 2.07 -3.74 37.84
CA THR A 67 2.85 -2.57 38.29
C THR A 67 2.91 -1.46 37.24
N VAL A 68 3.07 -1.80 35.96
CA VAL A 68 3.09 -0.82 34.87
C VAL A 68 1.71 -0.27 34.59
N LEU A 69 0.68 -1.13 34.56
CA LEU A 69 -0.70 -0.71 34.27
C LEU A 69 -1.28 0.14 35.41
N ASP A 70 -0.83 -0.02 36.65
CA ASP A 70 -1.27 0.80 37.78
C ASP A 70 -0.67 2.22 37.77
N LYS A 71 0.35 2.48 36.95
CA LYS A 71 0.94 3.82 36.79
C LYS A 71 -0.04 4.74 36.04
N PRO A 72 -0.55 5.83 36.66
CA PRO A 72 -1.49 6.73 36.00
C PRO A 72 -0.95 7.35 34.71
N GLU A 73 0.37 7.57 34.64
CA GLU A 73 1.04 8.16 33.48
C GLU A 73 0.98 7.22 32.27
N ILE A 74 1.05 5.91 32.48
CA ILE A 74 0.97 4.90 31.42
C ILE A 74 -0.47 4.76 30.91
N GLN A 75 -1.44 4.69 31.83
CA GLN A 75 -2.85 4.65 31.46
C GLN A 75 -3.26 5.88 30.65
N ARG A 76 -2.91 7.08 31.15
CA ARG A 76 -3.15 8.35 30.44
C ARG A 76 -2.39 8.39 29.12
N GLY A 77 -1.12 7.96 29.11
CA GLY A 77 -0.29 7.89 27.93
C GLY A 77 -0.90 7.05 26.80
N LEU A 78 -1.46 5.88 27.12
CA LEU A 78 -2.16 5.03 26.15
C LEU A 78 -3.39 5.74 25.56
N ILE A 79 -4.20 6.37 26.40
CA ILE A 79 -5.39 7.09 25.97
C ILE A 79 -4.99 8.29 25.10
N ASN A 80 -4.02 9.09 25.53
CA ASN A 80 -3.50 10.24 24.80
C ASN A 80 -2.93 9.81 23.43
N SER A 81 -2.18 8.71 23.38
CA SER A 81 -1.66 8.16 22.11
C SER A 81 -2.77 7.70 21.18
N LEU A 82 -3.85 7.10 21.67
CA LEU A 82 -5.01 6.74 20.85
C LEU A 82 -5.75 7.99 20.35
N LEU A 83 -6.00 8.96 21.24
CA LEU A 83 -6.62 10.24 20.92
C LEU A 83 -5.77 11.09 19.97
N LEU A 84 -4.47 10.83 19.89
CA LEU A 84 -3.56 11.44 18.92
C LEU A 84 -3.56 10.66 17.58
N ALA A 85 -3.20 9.38 17.62
CA ALA A 85 -2.88 8.59 16.44
C ALA A 85 -4.12 8.29 15.58
N VAL A 86 -5.29 8.03 16.19
CA VAL A 86 -6.52 7.71 15.45
C VAL A 86 -6.99 8.90 14.61
N PRO A 87 -7.28 10.09 15.17
CA PRO A 87 -7.75 11.22 14.36
C PRO A 87 -6.67 11.71 13.39
N ALA A 88 -5.39 11.78 13.80
CA ALA A 88 -4.33 12.18 12.88
C ALA A 88 -4.26 11.25 11.66
N SER A 89 -4.41 9.94 11.85
CA SER A 89 -4.39 8.96 10.76
C SER A 89 -5.58 9.09 9.83
N ILE A 90 -6.79 9.23 10.38
CA ILE A 90 -8.02 9.35 9.60
C ILE A 90 -8.00 10.66 8.79
N LEU A 91 -7.68 11.78 9.43
CA LEU A 91 -7.64 13.09 8.78
C LEU A 91 -6.58 13.13 7.67
N SER A 92 -5.38 12.63 7.94
CA SER A 92 -4.31 12.55 6.93
C SER A 92 -4.70 11.66 5.75
N ALA A 93 -5.40 10.55 6.01
CA ALA A 93 -5.87 9.65 4.96
C ALA A 93 -6.96 10.29 4.11
N ILE A 94 -7.92 11.00 4.70
CA ILE A 94 -8.97 11.71 3.95
C ILE A 94 -8.37 12.81 3.08
N LEU A 95 -7.47 13.63 3.63
CA LEU A 95 -6.78 14.69 2.88
C LEU A 95 -5.88 14.11 1.78
N GLY A 96 -5.14 13.04 2.10
CA GLY A 96 -4.33 12.30 1.13
C GLY A 96 -5.18 11.70 0.00
N ALA A 97 -6.37 11.18 0.30
CA ALA A 97 -7.28 10.64 -0.70
C ALA A 97 -7.79 11.74 -1.64
N ALA A 98 -8.15 12.91 -1.10
CA ALA A 98 -8.58 14.05 -1.91
C ALA A 98 -7.43 14.54 -2.81
N ASN A 99 -6.25 14.80 -2.24
CA ASN A 99 -5.08 15.28 -2.98
C ASN A 99 -4.62 14.26 -4.03
N GLY A 100 -4.56 12.98 -3.66
CA GLY A 100 -4.17 11.90 -4.56
C GLY A 100 -5.12 11.78 -5.75
N PHE A 101 -6.43 11.99 -5.55
CA PHE A 101 -7.42 11.99 -6.63
C PHE A 101 -7.22 13.18 -7.57
N VAL A 102 -7.12 14.40 -7.04
CA VAL A 102 -6.94 15.61 -7.87
C VAL A 102 -5.64 15.55 -8.66
N LEU A 103 -4.54 15.10 -8.03
CA LEU A 103 -3.21 15.03 -8.65
C LEU A 103 -3.00 13.83 -9.58
N SER A 104 -3.98 12.93 -9.71
CA SER A 104 -3.95 11.80 -10.65
C SER A 104 -5.02 11.89 -11.74
N LYS A 105 -6.27 12.20 -11.39
CA LYS A 105 -7.43 12.10 -12.28
C LYS A 105 -7.96 13.44 -12.80
N TRP A 106 -7.81 14.52 -12.04
CA TRP A 106 -8.37 15.84 -12.40
C TRP A 106 -7.27 16.88 -12.71
N ARG A 107 -6.17 16.41 -13.29
CA ARG A 107 -4.91 17.18 -13.41
C ARG A 107 -5.14 18.60 -13.92
N PHE A 108 -4.57 19.58 -13.22
CA PHE A 108 -4.55 20.99 -13.62
C PHE A 108 -3.15 21.40 -14.10
N LYS A 109 -3.03 22.56 -14.75
CA LYS A 109 -1.75 23.09 -15.22
C LYS A 109 -0.82 23.34 -14.03
N GLY A 110 0.29 22.62 -13.93
CA GLY A 110 1.24 22.69 -12.82
C GLY A 110 1.06 21.61 -11.72
N ALA A 111 0.15 20.65 -11.90
CA ALA A 111 -0.07 19.58 -10.93
C ALA A 111 1.21 18.79 -10.59
N ASP A 112 2.09 18.57 -11.56
CA ASP A 112 3.36 17.85 -11.33
C ASP A 112 4.36 18.67 -10.51
N LEU A 113 4.37 19.99 -10.66
CA LEU A 113 5.19 20.88 -9.83
C LEU A 113 4.68 20.89 -8.37
N VAL A 114 3.37 21.04 -8.18
CA VAL A 114 2.74 20.99 -6.84
C VAL A 114 3.03 19.66 -6.16
N PHE A 115 2.86 18.55 -6.89
CA PHE A 115 3.18 17.22 -6.38
C PHE A 115 4.66 17.06 -6.04
N SER A 116 5.56 17.60 -6.87
CA SER A 116 7.01 17.54 -6.63
C SER A 116 7.44 18.34 -5.40
N ILE A 117 6.89 19.54 -5.19
CA ILE A 117 7.15 20.36 -3.99
C ILE A 117 6.64 19.64 -2.74
N LEU A 118 5.43 19.07 -2.82
CA LEU A 118 4.84 18.27 -1.74
C LEU A 118 5.72 17.06 -1.41
N LEU A 119 6.22 16.34 -2.42
CA LEU A 119 7.10 15.20 -2.22
C LEU A 119 8.47 15.62 -1.64
N PHE A 120 9.00 16.77 -2.05
CA PHE A 120 10.24 17.31 -1.48
C PHE A 120 10.07 17.66 0.00
N GLY A 121 8.93 18.22 0.39
CA GLY A 121 8.60 18.51 1.79
C GLY A 121 8.64 17.28 2.72
N MET A 122 8.42 16.08 2.19
CA MET A 122 8.51 14.82 2.94
C MET A 122 9.94 14.50 3.41
N PHE A 123 10.97 14.98 2.69
CA PHE A 123 12.37 14.71 3.01
C PHE A 123 12.95 15.67 4.05
N ILE A 124 12.19 16.68 4.48
CA ILE A 124 12.62 17.61 5.52
C ILE A 124 12.62 16.86 6.87
N PRO A 125 13.77 16.75 7.55
CA PRO A 125 13.85 16.03 8.81
C PRO A 125 13.08 16.76 9.91
N TYR A 126 12.37 16.00 10.76
CA TYR A 126 11.55 16.55 11.84
C TYR A 126 12.33 17.48 12.77
N GLN A 127 13.61 17.17 13.01
CA GLN A 127 14.51 17.94 13.86
C GLN A 127 14.77 19.35 13.31
N ALA A 128 14.84 19.53 11.99
CA ALA A 128 15.11 20.84 11.38
C ALA A 128 13.94 21.81 11.54
N VAL A 129 12.72 21.30 11.64
CA VAL A 129 11.49 22.11 11.69
C VAL A 129 10.94 22.20 13.11
N LEU A 130 11.52 21.47 14.06
CA LEU A 130 11.04 21.40 15.44
C LEU A 130 10.94 22.79 16.10
N ILE A 131 12.00 23.61 16.02
CA ILE A 131 12.02 24.96 16.61
C ILE A 131 10.97 25.88 15.95
N PRO A 132 10.97 26.09 14.63
CA PRO A 132 10.00 27.00 14.02
C PRO A 132 8.55 26.50 14.18
N MET A 133 8.31 25.18 14.12
CA MET A 133 6.99 24.60 14.34
C MET A 133 6.49 24.87 15.75
N THR A 134 7.33 24.67 16.76
CA THR A 134 6.93 24.88 18.17
C THR A 134 6.70 26.35 18.49
N GLN A 135 7.48 27.26 17.90
CA GLN A 135 7.24 28.69 17.95
C GLN A 135 5.89 29.05 17.32
N PHE A 136 5.62 28.56 16.11
CA PHE A 136 4.36 28.78 15.42
C PHE A 136 3.16 28.26 16.21
N MET A 137 3.25 27.02 16.74
CA MET A 137 2.21 26.41 17.57
C MET A 137 1.97 27.19 18.87
N THR A 138 3.02 27.80 19.44
CA THR A 138 2.88 28.69 20.60
C THR A 138 2.14 29.98 20.22
N GLN A 139 2.46 30.59 19.06
CA GLN A 139 1.83 31.83 18.60
C GLN A 139 0.33 31.68 18.35
N ILE A 140 -0.09 30.53 17.79
CA ILE A 140 -1.52 30.23 17.55
C ILE A 140 -2.22 29.62 18.76
N GLY A 141 -1.54 29.51 19.91
CA GLY A 141 -2.10 29.00 21.15
C GLY A 141 -2.24 27.47 21.23
N LEU A 142 -1.83 26.69 20.22
CA LEU A 142 -2.05 25.23 20.17
C LEU A 142 -0.96 24.38 20.86
N ARG A 143 -0.03 25.00 21.59
CA ARG A 143 1.00 24.27 22.37
C ARG A 143 0.48 23.90 23.77
N GLY A 144 1.08 22.87 24.36
CA GLY A 144 0.78 22.44 25.73
C GLY A 144 0.85 23.59 26.74
N GLY A 145 -0.20 23.72 27.54
CA GLY A 145 -0.35 24.77 28.55
C GLY A 145 -1.30 25.92 28.15
N SER A 146 -1.51 26.18 26.86
CA SER A 146 -2.43 27.24 26.37
C SER A 146 -3.79 26.73 25.89
N GLU A 147 -3.94 25.42 25.67
CA GLU A 147 -5.20 24.79 25.23
C GLU A 147 -5.72 23.77 26.26
N PRO A 148 -7.06 23.53 26.31
CA PRO A 148 -7.68 22.60 27.27
C PRO A 148 -7.19 21.15 27.14
N THR A 149 -6.66 20.78 25.97
CA THR A 149 -6.19 19.43 25.65
C THR A 149 -4.71 19.21 25.96
N GLY A 150 -4.02 20.16 26.60
CA GLY A 150 -2.62 20.02 26.96
C GLY A 150 -1.66 19.92 25.76
N GLY A 151 -2.05 20.43 24.59
CA GLY A 151 -1.24 20.43 23.37
C GLY A 151 -1.51 19.28 22.40
N LEU A 152 -2.44 18.36 22.73
CA LEU A 152 -2.78 17.22 21.87
C LEU A 152 -3.34 17.66 20.51
N LEU A 153 -4.18 18.70 20.48
CA LEU A 153 -4.74 19.23 19.23
C LEU A 153 -3.67 19.78 18.28
N GLY A 154 -2.72 20.57 18.81
CA GLY A 154 -1.59 21.06 18.04
C GLY A 154 -0.73 19.90 17.51
N LEU A 155 -0.53 18.87 18.33
CA LEU A 155 0.22 17.69 17.92
C LEU A 155 -0.49 16.87 16.83
N ILE A 156 -1.82 16.73 16.88
CA ILE A 156 -2.63 16.13 15.81
C ILE A 156 -2.43 16.92 14.52
N LEU A 157 -2.54 18.26 14.58
CA LEU A 157 -2.40 19.12 13.40
C LEU A 157 -1.01 18.97 12.76
N VAL A 158 0.06 18.97 13.55
CA VAL A 158 1.43 18.76 13.07
C VAL A 158 1.55 17.43 12.34
N HIS A 159 1.06 16.34 12.93
CA HIS A 159 1.11 15.02 12.31
C HIS A 159 0.25 14.92 11.06
N VAL A 160 -0.88 15.63 10.99
CA VAL A 160 -1.70 15.69 9.78
C VAL A 160 -0.94 16.38 8.65
N VAL A 161 -0.35 17.55 8.91
CA VAL A 161 0.42 18.30 7.91
C VAL A 161 1.62 17.50 7.41
N TYR A 162 2.37 16.86 8.31
CA TYR A 162 3.49 15.98 7.95
C TYR A 162 3.06 14.69 7.26
N GLY A 163 1.85 14.20 7.53
CA GLY A 163 1.28 13.03 6.89
C GLY A 163 0.83 13.28 5.45
N ILE A 164 0.40 14.51 5.11
CA ILE A 164 -0.16 14.84 3.79
C ILE A 164 0.74 14.37 2.62
N PRO A 165 2.07 14.60 2.62
CA PRO A 165 2.90 14.23 1.47
C PRO A 165 2.85 12.74 1.11
N ILE A 166 3.07 11.89 2.10
CA ILE A 166 3.13 10.44 1.96
C ILE A 166 1.74 9.83 1.77
N THR A 167 0.71 10.32 2.48
CA THR A 167 -0.67 9.86 2.24
C THR A 167 -1.10 10.21 0.81
N THR A 168 -0.81 11.42 0.34
CA THR A 168 -1.06 11.85 -1.04
C THR A 168 -0.33 10.98 -2.05
N LEU A 169 0.96 10.66 -1.80
CA LEU A 169 1.74 9.77 -2.66
C LEU A 169 1.11 8.37 -2.77
N ILE A 170 0.70 7.78 -1.64
CA ILE A 170 0.06 6.45 -1.62
C ILE A 170 -1.24 6.46 -2.43
N PHE A 171 -2.13 7.43 -2.17
CA PHE A 171 -3.40 7.53 -2.90
C PHE A 171 -3.21 7.86 -4.38
N ARG A 172 -2.27 8.75 -4.73
CA ARG A 172 -1.96 9.06 -6.13
C ARG A 172 -1.48 7.81 -6.88
N SER A 173 -0.56 7.04 -6.29
CA SER A 173 -0.07 5.77 -6.84
C SER A 173 -1.21 4.76 -7.00
N TYR A 174 -2.14 4.69 -6.05
CA TYR A 174 -3.30 3.81 -6.12
C TYR A 174 -4.27 4.20 -7.24
N TYR A 175 -4.69 5.48 -7.29
CA TYR A 175 -5.65 5.95 -8.30
C TYR A 175 -5.07 5.93 -9.72
N ALA A 176 -3.75 6.12 -9.88
CA ALA A 176 -3.08 5.92 -11.17
C ALA A 176 -3.23 4.48 -11.71
N GLY A 177 -3.49 3.50 -10.83
CA GLY A 177 -3.77 2.12 -11.21
C GLY A 177 -5.17 1.89 -11.81
N ILE A 178 -6.13 2.78 -11.54
CA ILE A 178 -7.52 2.70 -12.00
C ILE A 178 -7.60 3.21 -13.45
N PRO A 179 -8.30 2.54 -14.38
CA PRO A 179 -8.47 3.04 -15.75
C PRO A 179 -9.18 4.41 -15.79
N ASP A 180 -8.72 5.32 -16.65
CA ASP A 180 -9.33 6.65 -16.80
C ASP A 180 -10.76 6.58 -17.36
N THR A 181 -11.06 5.55 -18.16
CA THR A 181 -12.38 5.32 -18.75
C THR A 181 -13.52 5.24 -17.73
N VAL A 182 -13.22 4.87 -16.47
CA VAL A 182 -14.21 4.84 -15.37
C VAL A 182 -14.64 6.25 -14.97
N PHE A 183 -13.71 7.20 -14.99
CA PHE A 183 -13.97 8.60 -14.64
C PHE A 183 -14.53 9.36 -15.85
N ASP A 184 -14.05 9.05 -17.07
CA ASP A 184 -14.56 9.64 -18.30
C ASP A 184 -16.05 9.29 -18.51
N SER A 185 -16.46 8.04 -18.28
CA SER A 185 -17.86 7.63 -18.40
C SER A 185 -18.75 8.37 -17.40
N ALA A 186 -18.28 8.55 -16.17
CA ALA A 186 -19.02 9.31 -15.17
C ALA A 186 -19.14 10.79 -15.53
N GLN A 187 -18.12 11.36 -16.18
CA GLN A 187 -18.16 12.74 -16.66
C GLN A 187 -19.17 12.92 -17.81
N VAL A 188 -19.28 11.93 -18.70
CA VAL A 188 -20.35 11.87 -19.73
C VAL A 188 -21.73 11.80 -19.10
N ASP A 189 -21.88 11.09 -17.98
CA ASP A 189 -23.11 11.03 -17.16
C ASP A 189 -23.35 12.31 -16.32
N GLY A 190 -22.53 13.36 -16.51
CA GLY A 190 -22.67 14.65 -15.82
C GLY A 190 -22.14 14.68 -14.40
N ALA A 191 -21.31 13.72 -13.98
CA ALA A 191 -20.63 13.76 -12.69
C ALA A 191 -19.44 14.73 -12.71
N GLY A 192 -19.55 15.83 -11.96
CA GLY A 192 -18.42 16.73 -11.71
C GLY A 192 -17.37 16.13 -10.75
N MET A 193 -16.27 16.84 -10.54
CA MET A 193 -15.10 16.39 -9.75
C MET A 193 -15.47 15.84 -8.37
N LEU A 194 -16.27 16.59 -7.59
CA LEU A 194 -16.66 16.19 -6.23
C LEU A 194 -17.56 14.95 -6.25
N ARG A 195 -18.48 14.85 -7.21
CA ARG A 195 -19.36 13.68 -7.34
C ARG A 195 -18.54 12.44 -7.71
N ALA A 196 -17.62 12.56 -8.66
CA ALA A 196 -16.70 11.50 -9.04
C ALA A 196 -15.79 11.06 -7.87
N PHE A 197 -15.29 12.01 -7.08
CA PHE A 197 -14.52 11.70 -5.87
C PHE A 197 -15.33 10.87 -4.86
N TRP A 198 -16.50 11.37 -4.44
CA TRP A 198 -17.30 10.74 -3.38
C TRP A 198 -17.95 9.42 -3.81
N HIS A 199 -18.39 9.28 -5.07
CA HIS A 199 -19.17 8.13 -5.52
C HIS A 199 -18.34 7.08 -6.27
N ILE A 200 -17.13 7.41 -6.72
CA ILE A 200 -16.29 6.51 -7.52
C ILE A 200 -14.92 6.33 -6.88
N ALA A 201 -14.16 7.41 -6.69
CA ALA A 201 -12.80 7.29 -6.16
C ALA A 201 -12.77 6.74 -4.73
N LEU A 202 -13.56 7.33 -3.83
CA LEU A 202 -13.57 6.98 -2.41
C LEU A 202 -14.05 5.53 -2.14
N PRO A 203 -15.15 5.03 -2.76
CA PRO A 203 -15.58 3.64 -2.58
C PRO A 203 -14.60 2.60 -3.15
N LEU A 204 -13.79 2.98 -4.14
CA LEU A 204 -12.73 2.12 -4.69
C LEU A 204 -11.43 2.15 -3.88
N ALA A 205 -11.26 3.13 -2.98
CA ALA A 205 -10.05 3.35 -2.21
C ALA A 205 -9.84 2.54 -0.91
N PRO A 206 -10.72 1.64 -0.40
CA PRO A 206 -10.47 0.94 0.87
C PRO A 206 -9.11 0.25 1.00
N PRO A 207 -8.53 -0.39 -0.04
CA PRO A 207 -7.18 -0.95 0.05
C PRO A 207 -6.10 0.12 0.28
N ALA A 208 -6.23 1.29 -0.35
CA ALA A 208 -5.32 2.41 -0.15
C ALA A 208 -5.49 3.04 1.24
N PHE A 209 -6.72 3.19 1.72
CA PHE A 209 -6.98 3.61 3.10
C PHE A 209 -6.33 2.68 4.11
N ALA A 210 -6.39 1.37 3.89
CA ALA A 210 -5.76 0.42 4.80
C ALA A 210 -4.25 0.62 4.89
N VAL A 211 -3.56 0.74 3.75
CA VAL A 211 -2.12 0.99 3.70
C VAL A 211 -1.77 2.33 4.37
N THR A 212 -2.50 3.38 4.02
CA THR A 212 -2.28 4.73 4.54
C THR A 212 -2.50 4.81 6.04
N VAL A 213 -3.57 4.21 6.56
CA VAL A 213 -3.88 4.20 8.00
C VAL A 213 -2.84 3.38 8.76
N ILE A 214 -2.44 2.21 8.27
CA ILE A 214 -1.37 1.42 8.90
C ILE A 214 -0.09 2.26 9.00
N TRP A 215 0.33 2.88 7.90
CA TRP A 215 1.55 3.67 7.85
C TRP A 215 1.48 4.90 8.76
N GLN A 216 0.44 5.73 8.61
CA GLN A 216 0.28 6.97 9.36
C GLN A 216 0.08 6.70 10.85
N PHE A 217 -0.76 5.71 11.21
CA PHE A 217 -0.96 5.35 12.62
C PHE A 217 0.35 4.91 13.26
N THR A 218 1.12 4.07 12.57
CA THR A 218 2.42 3.63 13.07
C THR A 218 3.39 4.80 13.22
N ALA A 219 3.42 5.74 12.27
CA ALA A 219 4.28 6.91 12.35
C ALA A 219 3.92 7.82 13.54
N VAL A 220 2.64 8.18 13.69
CA VAL A 220 2.17 9.04 14.79
C VAL A 220 2.30 8.35 16.15
N TRP A 221 2.00 7.06 16.24
CA TRP A 221 2.09 6.31 17.48
C TRP A 221 3.53 6.22 18.02
N ASN A 222 4.51 6.14 17.12
CA ASN A 222 5.92 6.05 17.48
C ASN A 222 6.60 7.42 17.65
N ASP A 223 5.88 8.53 17.46
CA ASP A 223 6.47 9.85 17.67
C ASP A 223 6.76 10.09 19.16
N PHE A 224 7.99 10.52 19.42
CA PHE A 224 8.44 10.95 20.73
C PHE A 224 8.83 12.43 20.72
N ILE A 225 9.47 12.90 19.65
CA ILE A 225 10.12 14.22 19.61
C ILE A 225 9.07 15.34 19.58
N PHE A 226 8.06 15.27 18.71
CA PHE A 226 7.02 16.29 18.74
C PHE A 226 6.16 16.16 19.99
N GLY A 227 5.86 14.93 20.40
CA GLY A 227 5.21 14.62 21.68
C GLY A 227 5.81 15.41 22.85
N VAL A 228 7.10 15.23 23.13
CA VAL A 228 7.74 15.82 24.32
C VAL A 228 7.85 17.34 24.28
N VAL A 229 8.01 17.94 23.11
CA VAL A 229 8.19 19.40 22.98
C VAL A 229 6.86 20.15 22.92
N MET A 230 5.80 19.51 22.40
CA MET A 230 4.50 20.15 22.16
C MET A 230 3.48 19.93 23.26
N THR A 231 3.59 18.88 24.07
CA THR A 231 2.54 18.51 25.05
C THR A 231 2.95 18.81 26.48
N SER A 232 1.95 19.07 27.34
CA SER A 232 2.13 19.14 28.79
C SER A 232 2.15 17.74 29.42
N THR A 233 2.63 17.63 30.66
CA THR A 233 2.72 16.36 31.42
C THR A 233 1.41 15.58 31.49
N THR A 234 0.27 16.26 31.46
CA THR A 234 -1.07 15.67 31.46
C THR A 234 -1.48 15.05 30.11
N ALA A 235 -0.85 15.48 29.02
CA ALA A 235 -1.17 15.10 27.64
C ALA A 235 -0.04 14.31 26.97
N TRP A 236 0.94 13.83 27.74
CA TRP A 236 2.05 13.03 27.23
C TRP A 236 1.55 11.75 26.54
N PRO A 237 2.00 11.46 25.32
CA PRO A 237 1.81 10.16 24.66
C PRO A 237 2.57 9.03 25.39
N ILE A 238 2.17 7.79 25.12
CA ILE A 238 2.76 6.57 25.71
C ILE A 238 4.27 6.48 25.49
N THR A 239 4.78 6.97 24.35
CA THR A 239 6.21 6.97 24.01
C THR A 239 7.05 7.74 25.03
N ILE A 240 6.52 8.83 25.58
CA ILE A 240 7.18 9.61 26.64
C ILE A 240 7.14 8.84 27.96
N GLY A 241 6.00 8.25 28.30
CA GLY A 241 5.86 7.42 29.50
C GLY A 241 6.84 6.26 29.53
N LEU A 242 7.00 5.56 28.40
CA LEU A 242 7.99 4.47 28.24
C LEU A 242 9.42 4.97 28.42
N ASN A 243 9.76 6.12 27.81
CA ASN A 243 11.10 6.68 27.91
C ASN A 243 11.44 7.05 29.36
N ASN A 244 10.48 7.58 30.12
CA ASN A 244 10.66 7.92 31.53
C ASN A 244 10.94 6.69 32.42
N ILE A 245 10.33 5.53 32.12
CA ILE A 245 10.63 4.28 32.84
C ILE A 245 12.06 3.81 32.54
N ALA A 246 12.52 3.98 31.30
CA ALA A 246 13.87 3.61 30.87
C ALA A 246 14.95 4.61 31.33
N ALA A 247 14.58 5.81 31.78
CA ALA A 247 15.49 6.88 32.20
C ALA A 247 15.86 6.87 33.69
N VAL A 248 15.37 5.89 34.46
CA VAL A 248 15.65 5.77 35.90
C VAL A 248 17.06 5.21 36.14
N GLN A 249 17.74 5.64 37.21
CA GLN A 249 19.13 5.24 37.52
C GLN A 249 19.34 3.72 37.57
N THR A 250 18.35 2.98 38.09
CA THR A 250 18.32 1.51 38.03
C THR A 250 17.17 1.13 37.12
N ILE A 251 17.49 0.65 35.91
CA ILE A 251 16.50 0.33 34.89
C ILE A 251 15.78 -0.97 35.24
N PRO A 252 14.47 -0.96 35.52
CA PRO A 252 13.70 -2.17 35.75
C PRO A 252 13.37 -2.83 34.39
N PHE A 253 14.26 -3.69 33.89
CA PHE A 253 14.10 -4.27 32.54
C PHE A 253 12.79 -5.05 32.37
N ASP A 254 12.31 -5.75 33.39
CA ASP A 254 10.99 -6.40 33.39
C ASP A 254 9.86 -5.40 33.11
N GLN A 255 9.85 -4.27 33.81
CA GLN A 255 8.81 -3.24 33.62
C GLN A 255 8.96 -2.53 32.28
N VAL A 256 10.18 -2.28 31.81
CA VAL A 256 10.44 -1.69 30.48
C VAL A 256 9.93 -2.62 29.38
N MET A 257 10.22 -3.92 29.47
CA MET A 257 9.76 -4.91 28.48
C MET A 257 8.24 -5.10 28.54
N ALA A 258 7.64 -5.16 29.74
CA ALA A 258 6.18 -5.21 29.89
C ALA A 258 5.50 -3.96 29.29
N SER A 259 6.07 -2.77 29.54
CA SER A 259 5.59 -1.51 28.96
C SER A 259 5.71 -1.48 27.44
N ALA A 260 6.82 -1.99 26.88
CA ALA A 260 7.01 -2.11 25.45
C ALA A 260 5.97 -3.03 24.79
N LEU A 261 5.65 -4.18 25.43
CA LEU A 261 4.60 -5.07 24.96
C LEU A 261 3.23 -4.37 24.98
N ILE A 262 2.85 -3.74 26.09
CA ILE A 262 1.59 -3.01 26.21
C ILE A 262 1.48 -1.91 25.13
N ALA A 263 2.53 -1.10 24.96
CA ALA A 263 2.56 -0.02 23.98
C ALA A 263 2.54 -0.52 22.53
N SER A 264 2.98 -1.75 22.26
CA SER A 264 2.95 -2.36 20.92
C SER A 264 1.59 -2.97 20.56
N LEU A 265 0.70 -3.22 21.53
CA LEU A 265 -0.58 -3.87 21.26
C LEU A 265 -1.48 -3.06 20.29
N PRO A 266 -1.61 -1.74 20.41
CA PRO A 266 -2.48 -0.97 19.51
C PRO A 266 -1.99 -0.98 18.07
N THR A 267 -0.68 -0.84 17.84
CA THR A 267 -0.10 -0.92 16.50
C THR A 267 -0.27 -2.34 15.93
N LEU A 268 0.02 -3.38 16.71
CA LEU A 268 -0.19 -4.77 16.30
C LEU A 268 -1.66 -5.04 15.91
N LEU A 269 -2.61 -4.54 16.69
CA LEU A 269 -4.04 -4.69 16.42
C LEU A 269 -4.43 -4.03 15.08
N VAL A 270 -3.91 -2.83 14.79
CA VAL A 270 -4.11 -2.15 13.50
C VAL A 270 -3.58 -3.02 12.35
N TYR A 271 -2.39 -3.59 12.47
CA TYR A 271 -1.83 -4.49 11.45
C TYR A 271 -2.68 -5.75 11.24
N ILE A 272 -3.15 -6.39 12.31
CA ILE A 272 -3.97 -7.61 12.22
C ILE A 272 -5.33 -7.32 11.57
N LEU A 273 -6.00 -6.24 12.00
CA LEU A 273 -7.33 -5.87 11.52
C LEU A 273 -7.30 -5.37 10.07
N LEU A 274 -6.31 -4.55 9.70
CA LEU A 274 -6.21 -3.95 8.36
C LEU A 274 -5.34 -4.75 7.38
N GLY A 275 -4.53 -5.69 7.86
CA GLY A 275 -3.58 -6.47 7.04
C GLY A 275 -4.23 -7.26 5.91
N ARG A 276 -5.48 -7.73 6.09
CA ARG A 276 -6.23 -8.42 5.02
C ARG A 276 -6.51 -7.52 3.80
N TYR A 277 -6.66 -6.21 4.00
CA TYR A 277 -6.87 -5.24 2.92
C TYR A 277 -5.55 -4.86 2.25
N PHE A 278 -4.48 -4.74 3.05
CA PHE A 278 -3.11 -4.51 2.56
C PHE A 278 -2.66 -5.61 1.58
N MET A 279 -2.85 -6.89 1.94
CA MET A 279 -2.48 -8.03 1.10
C MET A 279 -3.25 -8.07 -0.23
N ARG A 280 -4.55 -7.75 -0.21
CA ARG A 280 -5.37 -7.68 -1.44
C ARG A 280 -4.89 -6.58 -2.38
N GLY A 281 -4.44 -5.44 -1.85
CA GLY A 281 -3.88 -4.33 -2.63
C GLY A 281 -2.57 -4.68 -3.35
N LEU A 282 -1.64 -5.35 -2.65
CA LEU A 282 -0.36 -5.80 -3.24
C LEU A 282 -0.54 -6.86 -4.34
N LEU A 283 -1.46 -7.81 -4.14
CA LEU A 283 -1.69 -8.91 -5.08
C LEU A 283 -2.39 -8.44 -6.37
N ALA A 284 -3.28 -7.45 -6.30
CA ALA A 284 -3.94 -6.87 -7.48
C ALA A 284 -2.93 -6.22 -8.46
N GLY A 285 -1.87 -5.60 -7.95
CA GLY A 285 -0.78 -5.04 -8.77
C GLY A 285 0.08 -6.09 -9.46
N SER A 286 0.29 -7.25 -8.81
CA SER A 286 1.12 -8.35 -9.35
C SER A 286 0.47 -9.06 -10.55
N LEU A 287 -0.86 -9.13 -10.60
CA LEU A 287 -1.59 -9.73 -11.72
C LEU A 287 -1.48 -8.92 -13.03
N LYS A 288 -1.09 -7.63 -12.96
CA LYS A 288 -0.92 -6.75 -14.14
C LYS A 288 0.30 -7.12 -15.01
N GLY A 289 1.23 -7.92 -14.48
CA GLY A 289 2.39 -8.44 -15.21
C GLY A 289 2.08 -9.61 -16.15
N LEU A 290 0.95 -10.29 -15.98
CA LEU A 290 0.51 -11.37 -16.86
C LEU A 290 -0.12 -10.77 -18.11
N ARG A 291 0.72 -10.44 -19.10
CA ARG A 291 0.24 -10.13 -20.46
C ARG A 291 -0.58 -11.31 -20.96
N ALA A 292 -1.89 -11.13 -21.12
CA ALA A 292 -2.72 -12.08 -21.84
C ALA A 292 -2.16 -12.19 -23.26
N CYS A 293 -1.70 -13.38 -23.63
CA CYS A 293 -1.11 -13.65 -24.93
C CYS A 293 -2.22 -13.42 -26.00
N PRO A 294 -2.00 -12.58 -27.05
CA PRO A 294 -3.04 -12.19 -28.02
C PRO A 294 -3.69 -13.35 -28.79
N GLY A 295 -3.10 -14.56 -28.76
CA GLY A 295 -3.62 -15.75 -29.43
C GLY A 295 -4.67 -16.54 -28.63
N THR A 296 -4.81 -16.31 -27.32
CA THR A 296 -5.68 -17.14 -26.47
C THR A 296 -7.17 -16.85 -26.69
N TYR A 297 -7.51 -15.62 -27.10
CA TYR A 297 -8.89 -15.22 -27.41
C TYR A 297 -9.40 -15.85 -28.72
N LEU A 298 -8.55 -16.00 -29.74
CA LEU A 298 -8.93 -16.59 -31.04
C LEU A 298 -9.24 -18.10 -30.92
N ALA A 299 -8.48 -18.83 -30.09
CA ALA A 299 -8.73 -20.25 -29.85
C ALA A 299 -10.03 -20.49 -29.05
N ALA A 300 -10.32 -19.63 -28.07
CA ALA A 300 -11.57 -19.70 -27.30
C ALA A 300 -12.81 -19.35 -28.16
N LEU A 301 -12.67 -18.41 -29.11
CA LEU A 301 -13.75 -18.03 -30.03
C LEU A 301 -14.01 -19.12 -31.10
N GLN A 302 -12.98 -19.82 -31.56
CA GLN A 302 -13.16 -20.96 -32.48
C GLN A 302 -13.78 -22.18 -31.81
N ALA A 303 -13.47 -22.42 -30.53
CA ALA A 303 -14.01 -23.55 -29.77
C ALA A 303 -15.48 -23.39 -29.36
N SER A 304 -16.04 -22.17 -29.46
CA SER A 304 -17.43 -21.84 -29.14
C SER A 304 -18.35 -21.78 -30.36
N LEU A 305 -17.84 -22.02 -31.57
CA LEU A 305 -18.66 -22.14 -32.78
C LEU A 305 -19.35 -23.51 -32.84
N PRO A 306 -20.69 -23.57 -33.00
CA PRO A 306 -21.42 -24.82 -33.08
C PRO A 306 -21.06 -25.58 -34.37
N THR A 307 -20.46 -26.76 -34.22
CA THR A 307 -20.18 -27.71 -35.31
C THR A 307 -21.37 -28.65 -35.53
N LYS A 308 -22.49 -28.14 -36.07
CA LYS A 308 -23.51 -29.02 -36.66
C LYS A 308 -23.51 -28.86 -38.18
N PRO A 309 -23.33 -29.95 -38.95
CA PRO A 309 -23.53 -29.90 -40.38
C PRO A 309 -25.03 -29.82 -40.65
N VAL A 310 -25.51 -28.68 -41.14
CA VAL A 310 -26.78 -28.60 -41.87
C VAL A 310 -26.42 -28.79 -43.34
N GLY A 311 -27.07 -29.76 -43.98
CA GLY A 311 -26.69 -30.27 -45.29
C GLY A 311 -26.67 -29.23 -46.41
N GLY A 312 -25.85 -29.52 -47.42
CA GLY A 312 -25.98 -29.00 -48.78
C GLY A 312 -25.55 -27.54 -49.00
N GLY A 313 -24.25 -27.29 -49.03
CA GLY A 313 -23.70 -26.02 -49.54
C GLY A 313 -22.37 -25.64 -48.89
N SER A 314 -21.27 -25.83 -49.60
CA SER A 314 -19.93 -25.48 -49.13
C SER A 314 -19.72 -23.96 -49.12
N LEU A 315 -20.01 -23.27 -48.02
CA LEU A 315 -19.49 -21.93 -47.76
C LEU A 315 -18.21 -22.04 -46.90
N ARG A 316 -17.04 -22.12 -47.56
CA ARG A 316 -15.76 -21.89 -46.87
C ARG A 316 -15.59 -20.39 -46.69
N LEU A 317 -15.78 -19.89 -45.47
CA LEU A 317 -15.40 -18.52 -45.13
C LEU A 317 -13.86 -18.46 -45.04
N ALA A 318 -13.20 -18.09 -46.14
CA ALA A 318 -11.77 -17.83 -46.15
C ALA A 318 -11.51 -16.47 -45.49
N MET A 319 -11.24 -16.44 -44.19
CA MET A 319 -10.65 -15.26 -43.56
C MET A 319 -9.18 -15.17 -43.98
N HIS A 320 -8.83 -14.10 -44.69
CA HIS A 320 -7.46 -13.72 -44.99
C HIS A 320 -6.64 -13.63 -43.70
N ALA A 321 -5.52 -14.36 -43.65
CA ALA A 321 -4.52 -14.18 -42.61
C ALA A 321 -3.92 -12.77 -42.73
N PRO A 322 -3.83 -11.98 -41.65
CA PRO A 322 -3.06 -10.75 -41.70
C PRO A 322 -1.57 -11.09 -41.90
N GLY A 323 -0.92 -10.31 -42.75
CA GLY A 323 0.49 -10.48 -43.13
C GLY A 323 1.45 -10.53 -41.94
N ARG A 324 2.58 -11.21 -42.16
CA ARG A 324 3.71 -11.47 -41.27
C ARG A 324 3.89 -10.42 -40.16
N ALA A 325 3.52 -10.77 -38.93
CA ALA A 325 3.99 -10.08 -37.74
C ALA A 325 5.46 -10.48 -37.46
N HIS A 326 6.32 -9.49 -37.21
CA HIS A 326 7.70 -9.69 -36.77
C HIS A 326 7.77 -10.55 -35.50
N PRO A 327 8.82 -11.38 -35.32
CA PRO A 327 8.95 -12.24 -34.15
C PRO A 327 9.22 -11.37 -32.91
N ALA A 328 8.24 -11.30 -32.01
CA ALA A 328 8.44 -10.77 -30.66
C ALA A 328 9.38 -11.69 -29.87
N ARG A 329 10.38 -11.09 -29.19
CA ARG A 329 11.34 -11.78 -28.32
C ARG A 329 10.64 -12.63 -27.24
N PRO A 330 11.25 -13.74 -26.80
CA PRO A 330 10.61 -14.68 -25.87
C PRO A 330 10.55 -14.09 -24.45
N GLY A 331 9.42 -13.46 -24.12
CA GLY A 331 8.96 -13.32 -22.74
C GLY A 331 8.00 -14.47 -22.43
N THR A 332 8.19 -15.14 -21.30
CA THR A 332 7.36 -16.26 -20.82
C THR A 332 5.87 -15.87 -20.75
N CYS A 333 5.06 -16.33 -21.71
CA CYS A 333 3.60 -16.39 -21.58
C CYS A 333 3.25 -17.59 -20.69
N LEU A 334 2.74 -17.35 -19.48
CA LEU A 334 2.09 -18.37 -18.65
C LEU A 334 0.58 -18.34 -18.95
N ALA A 335 0.03 -19.47 -19.41
CA ALA A 335 -1.41 -19.63 -19.52
C ALA A 335 -2.00 -19.69 -18.10
N ALA A 336 -2.88 -18.74 -17.77
CA ALA A 336 -3.68 -18.83 -16.55
C ALA A 336 -4.66 -20.01 -16.67
N PRO A 337 -4.75 -20.92 -15.69
CA PRO A 337 -5.75 -21.98 -15.73
C PRO A 337 -7.15 -21.37 -15.58
N LEU A 338 -7.99 -21.55 -16.59
CA LEU A 338 -9.43 -21.29 -16.52
C LEU A 338 -10.10 -22.36 -15.64
N ALA A 339 -9.90 -22.28 -14.32
CA ALA A 339 -10.63 -23.08 -13.36
C ALA A 339 -11.52 -22.14 -12.53
N GLY A 340 -12.83 -22.15 -12.77
CA GLY A 340 -13.79 -21.52 -11.85
C GLY A 340 -14.94 -20.71 -12.45
N LEU A 341 -15.33 -20.89 -13.73
CA LEU A 341 -16.62 -20.33 -14.19
C LEU A 341 -17.75 -21.35 -13.90
N PRO A 342 -18.80 -20.96 -13.16
CA PRO A 342 -19.92 -21.85 -12.87
C PRO A 342 -20.71 -22.17 -14.14
N THR A 343 -20.71 -23.44 -14.54
CA THR A 343 -21.58 -23.97 -15.59
C THR A 343 -22.96 -24.27 -15.00
N LYS A 344 -23.91 -23.33 -15.05
CA LYS A 344 -25.34 -23.66 -14.97
C LYS A 344 -26.09 -23.05 -16.13
N PRO A 345 -26.90 -23.83 -16.88
CA PRO A 345 -27.76 -23.29 -17.92
C PRO A 345 -29.02 -22.74 -17.26
N VAL A 346 -29.29 -21.44 -17.40
CA VAL A 346 -30.62 -20.88 -17.16
C VAL A 346 -31.23 -20.62 -18.53
N GLY A 347 -32.09 -21.55 -18.97
CA GLY A 347 -32.94 -21.35 -20.13
C GLY A 347 -34.11 -20.43 -19.78
N GLY A 348 -34.52 -19.61 -20.75
CA GLY A 348 -35.85 -18.99 -20.74
C GLY A 348 -35.89 -17.50 -21.10
N ALA A 349 -36.30 -17.24 -22.34
CA ALA A 349 -37.04 -16.05 -22.80
C ALA A 349 -36.33 -14.68 -22.81
N TRP A 350 -35.67 -14.37 -23.93
CA TRP A 350 -35.61 -13.00 -24.46
C TRP A 350 -36.31 -12.97 -25.81
N ARG A 351 -37.49 -12.33 -25.86
CA ARG A 351 -38.15 -11.93 -27.12
C ARG A 351 -37.84 -10.45 -27.41
N ARG A 352 -37.72 -10.17 -28.71
CA ARG A 352 -37.79 -8.89 -29.43
C ARG A 352 -36.54 -7.98 -29.47
N VAL A 353 -35.70 -8.29 -30.47
CA VAL A 353 -35.39 -7.46 -31.66
C VAL A 353 -35.66 -5.96 -31.56
N HIS A 354 -34.59 -5.16 -31.71
CA HIS A 354 -34.57 -4.04 -32.66
C HIS A 354 -33.26 -4.08 -33.47
N ARG A 355 -33.41 -4.03 -34.80
CA ARG A 355 -32.34 -3.90 -35.80
C ARG A 355 -31.74 -2.49 -35.74
N VAL A 356 -30.41 -2.38 -35.76
CA VAL A 356 -29.71 -1.25 -36.39
C VAL A 356 -28.56 -1.83 -37.22
N GLY A 357 -28.55 -1.46 -38.51
CA GLY A 357 -27.69 -2.02 -39.54
C GLY A 357 -26.26 -1.50 -39.49
N TRP A 358 -25.33 -2.33 -39.90
CA TRP A 358 -23.93 -1.98 -40.13
C TRP A 358 -23.80 -1.27 -41.47
N ALA A 359 -23.39 0.01 -41.45
CA ALA A 359 -23.02 0.77 -42.64
C ALA A 359 -21.56 0.47 -43.03
N ARG A 360 -21.33 0.32 -44.34
CA ARG A 360 -20.03 0.05 -44.97
C ARG A 360 -19.15 1.31 -44.95
N THR A 361 -17.86 1.14 -44.65
CA THR A 361 -16.78 2.11 -44.87
C THR A 361 -16.37 2.17 -46.35
N PRO A 362 -16.07 3.34 -46.92
CA PRO A 362 -15.19 3.48 -48.08
C PRO A 362 -13.75 3.84 -47.65
N GLY A 363 -12.77 3.26 -48.33
CA GLY A 363 -11.34 3.45 -48.05
C GLY A 363 -10.75 4.76 -48.58
N VAL A 364 -9.57 5.10 -48.08
CA VAL A 364 -8.67 6.13 -48.62
C VAL A 364 -7.22 5.66 -48.49
N ALA A 365 -6.41 6.10 -49.44
CA ALA A 365 -5.17 5.54 -49.95
C ALA A 365 -3.89 5.84 -49.12
N ASN A 366 -2.87 5.03 -49.41
CA ASN A 366 -1.47 5.22 -49.09
C ASN A 366 -0.90 6.53 -49.69
N LEU A 367 -0.04 7.21 -48.94
CA LEU A 367 0.99 8.11 -49.46
C LEU A 367 2.30 7.80 -48.74
N GLU A 368 3.21 7.17 -49.47
CA GLU A 368 4.63 7.06 -49.13
C GLU A 368 5.29 8.43 -49.34
N THR A 369 6.11 8.87 -48.38
CA THR A 369 7.18 9.82 -48.65
C THR A 369 8.51 9.25 -48.16
N ARG A 370 9.40 9.09 -49.15
CA ARG A 370 10.79 8.68 -49.05
C ARG A 370 11.62 9.76 -48.33
N HIS A 371 12.50 9.37 -47.43
CA HIS A 371 13.82 10.00 -47.28
C HIS A 371 14.86 8.95 -46.87
N GLY A 372 15.91 8.84 -47.69
CA GLY A 372 17.10 8.01 -47.46
C GLY A 372 18.11 8.67 -46.52
N PRO A 373 19.27 8.01 -46.29
CA PRO A 373 20.05 8.12 -45.06
C PRO A 373 21.11 9.23 -45.11
N ALA A 374 21.43 9.81 -43.95
CA ALA A 374 22.64 10.62 -43.75
C ALA A 374 23.56 9.92 -42.76
N ASN A 375 24.75 9.57 -43.26
CA ASN A 375 25.87 9.00 -42.53
C ASN A 375 26.80 10.15 -42.11
N LEU A 376 27.13 10.29 -40.83
CA LEU A 376 28.27 11.09 -40.38
C LEU A 376 29.00 10.37 -39.25
N ASN A 377 30.19 9.87 -39.62
CA ASN A 377 31.27 9.52 -38.71
C ASN A 377 31.68 10.76 -37.88
N GLY A 378 31.79 10.60 -36.58
CA GLY A 378 32.41 11.56 -35.67
C GLY A 378 32.97 10.88 -34.43
N ARG A 379 34.30 10.80 -34.35
CA ARG A 379 35.10 10.33 -33.21
C ARG A 379 35.08 11.35 -32.05
N ALA A 380 35.00 10.87 -30.81
CA ALA A 380 35.62 11.34 -29.55
C ALA A 380 34.85 10.65 -28.40
N GLY A 381 35.42 9.85 -27.49
CA GLY A 381 36.45 10.18 -26.49
C GLY A 381 35.76 10.35 -25.11
N PRO A 382 36.15 9.63 -24.03
CA PRO A 382 35.47 9.67 -22.73
C PRO A 382 36.16 10.60 -21.71
N GLU A 383 35.39 11.34 -20.91
CA GLU A 383 35.82 12.08 -19.70
C GLU A 383 34.69 11.98 -18.65
N SER A 384 34.87 11.25 -17.53
CA SER A 384 35.38 11.69 -16.20
C SER A 384 34.52 12.78 -15.54
N LEU A 385 33.76 12.47 -14.48
CA LEU A 385 34.11 12.57 -13.04
C LEU A 385 34.29 14.01 -12.53
N GLN A 386 33.63 14.30 -11.39
CA GLN A 386 33.67 15.50 -10.53
C GLN A 386 32.82 16.67 -11.07
N TYR A 387 31.84 17.25 -10.36
CA TYR A 387 31.70 17.56 -8.94
C TYR A 387 30.38 17.08 -8.32
#